data_AF-A0AAN0LVY0-F1
#
_entry.id   AF-A0AAN0LVY0-F1
#
_cell.length_a   1.000
_cell.length_b   1.000
_cell.length_c   1.000
_cell.angle_alpha   90.00
_cell.angle_beta   90.00
_cell.angle_gamma   90.00
#
_symmetry.space_group_name_H-M   'P 1'
#
loop_
_entity.id
_entity.type
_entity.pdbx_description
1 polymer ?
#
loop_
_entity_poly.entity_id
_entity_poly.type
_entity_poly.pdbx_seq_one_letter_code
_entity_poly.pdbx_strand_id
1 'polypeptide(L)'
;MIRCGVDRVPTSGLETTADKGIPTLKMLQENYGTQIEICVGAGVNEENINEILDETKATQVHSSFKGWFDDPTTSSSKVSYRYDQSGDYEGVDAKKLKTFMEVLMKLEG
;
A
#
# COMPACT_ATOMS: atom_id res chain seq x y z
N MET A 1 21.32 5.54 2.27
CA MET A 1 20.16 6.28 1.74
C MET A 1 20.34 7.78 1.88
N ILE A 2 20.28 8.35 3.10
CA ILE A 2 20.41 9.81 3.32
C ILE A 2 21.68 10.41 2.69
N ARG A 3 22.86 9.83 2.97
CA ARG A 3 24.13 10.27 2.38
C ARG A 3 24.19 10.15 0.85
N CYS A 4 23.33 9.33 0.26
CA CYS A 4 23.23 9.17 -1.19
C CYS A 4 22.23 10.15 -1.82
N GLY A 5 21.56 11.00 -1.03
CA GLY A 5 20.57 11.96 -1.53
C GLY A 5 19.24 11.31 -1.96
N VAL A 6 18.85 10.18 -1.37
CA VAL A 6 17.54 9.56 -1.63
C VAL A 6 16.44 10.37 -0.92
N ASP A 7 15.39 10.76 -1.65
CA ASP A 7 14.27 11.54 -1.10
C ASP A 7 13.36 10.71 -0.19
N ARG A 8 13.02 9.49 -0.61
CA ARG A 8 12.06 8.63 0.10
C ARG A 8 12.40 7.15 0.03
N VAL A 9 12.01 6.40 1.06
CA VAL A 9 12.22 4.95 1.14
C VAL A 9 10.87 4.24 1.33
N PRO A 10 10.43 3.40 0.37
CA PRO A 10 9.29 2.53 0.58
C PRO A 10 9.68 1.39 1.53
N THR A 11 8.88 1.16 2.57
CA THR A 11 9.17 0.10 3.55
C THR A 11 7.90 -0.38 4.27
N SER A 12 7.90 -1.65 4.65
CA SER A 12 6.89 -2.28 5.51
C SER A 12 7.35 -2.42 6.97
N GLY A 13 8.50 -1.85 7.33
CA GLY A 13 9.08 -2.03 8.67
C GLY A 13 9.75 -3.39 8.87
N LEU A 14 10.33 -3.96 7.81
CA LEU A 14 10.95 -5.31 7.80
C LEU A 14 9.97 -6.46 8.05
N GLU A 15 8.68 -6.21 7.83
CA GLU A 15 7.61 -7.18 8.02
C GLU A 15 6.88 -7.50 6.70
N THR A 16 6.09 -8.57 6.72
CA THR A 16 5.29 -8.98 5.55
C THR A 16 4.24 -7.94 5.13
N THR A 17 3.72 -7.17 6.09
CA THR A 17 2.74 -6.10 5.87
C THR A 17 3.02 -4.95 6.84
N ALA A 18 2.67 -3.73 6.44
CA ALA A 18 2.97 -2.50 7.20
C ALA A 18 2.36 -2.48 8.61
N ASP A 19 1.14 -3.00 8.79
CA ASP A 19 0.46 -3.13 10.08
C ASP A 19 1.27 -3.96 11.08
N LYS A 20 1.94 -5.04 10.61
CA LYS A 20 2.83 -5.84 11.47
C LYS A 20 4.14 -5.13 11.78
N GLY A 21 4.60 -4.26 10.87
CA GLY A 21 5.86 -3.52 11.00
C GLY A 21 5.74 -2.19 11.75
N ILE A 22 4.57 -1.83 12.31
CA ILE A 22 4.33 -0.56 13.01
C ILE A 22 5.46 -0.19 13.99
N PRO A 23 5.97 -1.09 14.87
CA PRO A 23 7.04 -0.73 15.81
C PRO A 23 8.31 -0.24 15.11
N THR A 24 8.72 -0.90 14.02
CA THR A 24 9.90 -0.51 13.24
C THR A 24 9.63 0.73 12.41
N LEU A 25 8.45 0.87 11.81
CA LEU A 25 8.05 2.05 11.05
C LEU A 25 8.05 3.31 11.93
N LYS A 26 7.48 3.22 13.13
CA LYS A 26 7.49 4.29 14.14
C LYS A 26 8.91 4.70 14.50
N MET A 27 9.76 3.73 14.82
CA MET A 27 11.17 3.98 15.14
C MET A 27 11.95 4.60 13.97
N LEU A 28 11.66 4.22 12.72
CA LEU A 28 12.24 4.86 11.53
C LEU A 28 11.76 6.30 11.37
N GLN A 29 10.46 6.54 11.54
CA GLN A 29 9.87 7.88 11.41
C GLN A 29 10.39 8.83 12.50
N GLU A 30 10.46 8.38 13.76
CA GLU A 30 10.97 9.16 14.89
C GLU A 30 12.44 9.55 14.72
N ASN A 31 13.27 8.63 14.23
CA ASN A 31 14.72 8.86 14.13
C ASN A 31 15.15 9.56 12.84
N TYR A 32 14.41 9.36 11.74
CA TYR A 32 14.87 9.75 10.40
C TYR A 32 13.84 10.52 9.56
N GLY A 33 12.59 10.64 10.00
CA GLY A 33 11.51 11.28 9.22
C GLY A 33 11.74 12.77 8.90
N THR A 34 12.67 13.43 9.58
CA THR A 34 13.11 14.81 9.27
C THR A 34 14.24 14.90 8.25
N GLN A 35 14.87 13.77 7.92
CA GLN A 35 16.03 13.68 7.03
C GLN A 35 15.71 12.95 5.72
N ILE A 36 14.75 12.02 5.74
CA ILE A 36 14.32 11.24 4.59
C ILE A 36 12.85 10.85 4.77
N GLU A 37 12.09 10.83 3.69
CA GLU A 37 10.67 10.49 3.77
C GLU A 37 10.48 8.97 3.91
N ILE A 38 9.78 8.54 4.96
CA ILE A 38 9.39 7.14 5.15
C ILE A 38 8.04 6.93 4.46
N CYS A 39 8.04 6.19 3.36
CA CYS A 39 6.83 5.86 2.61
C CYS A 39 6.34 4.47 3.03
N VAL A 40 5.31 4.42 3.87
CA VAL A 40 4.81 3.17 4.43
C VAL A 40 4.04 2.38 3.38
N GLY A 41 4.41 1.12 3.14
CA GLY A 41 3.79 0.29 2.11
C GLY A 41 3.79 -1.21 2.46
N ALA A 42 3.25 -2.01 1.54
CA ALA A 42 2.91 -3.43 1.70
C ALA A 42 1.65 -3.67 2.54
N GLY A 43 0.53 -3.92 1.86
CA GLY A 43 -0.75 -4.27 2.50
C GLY A 43 -1.54 -3.09 3.07
N VAL A 44 -1.08 -1.85 2.89
CA VAL A 44 -1.82 -0.65 3.30
C VAL A 44 -3.13 -0.53 2.52
N ASN A 45 -4.26 -0.40 3.21
CA ASN A 45 -5.61 -0.34 2.64
C ASN A 45 -6.56 0.43 3.58
N GLU A 46 -7.83 0.55 3.19
CA GLU A 46 -8.84 1.35 3.90
C GLU A 46 -9.13 0.88 5.33
N GLU A 47 -8.85 -0.39 5.65
CA GLU A 47 -9.12 -0.98 6.96
C GLU A 47 -8.01 -0.66 7.98
N ASN A 48 -6.75 -0.53 7.53
CA ASN A 48 -5.59 -0.39 8.42
C ASN A 48 -4.89 0.97 8.35
N ILE A 49 -5.24 1.82 7.38
CA ILE A 49 -4.54 3.10 7.16
C ILE A 49 -4.57 4.02 8.38
N ASN A 50 -5.69 4.08 9.10
CA ASN A 50 -5.82 4.95 10.28
C ASN A 50 -4.84 4.56 11.38
N GLU A 51 -4.84 3.28 11.76
CA GLU A 51 -3.94 2.76 12.81
C GLU A 51 -2.47 2.97 12.43
N ILE A 52 -2.10 2.69 11.18
CA ILE A 52 -0.74 2.87 10.68
C ILE A 52 -0.30 4.33 10.81
N LEU A 53 -1.12 5.29 10.35
CA LEU A 53 -0.77 6.71 10.43
C LEU A 53 -0.75 7.22 11.87
N ASP A 54 -1.70 6.79 12.68
CA ASP A 54 -1.81 7.18 14.08
C ASP A 54 -0.61 6.70 14.90
N GLU A 55 -0.15 5.47 14.70
CA GLU A 55 0.97 4.91 15.48
C GLU A 55 2.34 5.33 14.95
N THR A 56 2.50 5.38 13.63
CA THR A 56 3.81 5.65 13.02
C THR A 56 4.08 7.13 12.83
N LYS A 57 3.05 7.97 12.75
CA LYS A 57 3.14 9.39 12.36
C LYS A 57 3.80 9.61 10.99
N ALA A 58 3.79 8.60 10.12
CA ALA A 58 4.19 8.75 8.74
C ALA A 58 3.23 9.70 8.00
N THR A 59 3.74 10.45 7.03
CA THR A 59 2.94 11.38 6.21
C THR A 59 2.77 10.88 4.77
N GLN A 60 3.35 9.71 4.46
CA GLN A 60 3.35 9.14 3.13
C GLN A 60 3.08 7.64 3.18
N VAL A 61 2.18 7.19 2.32
CA VAL A 61 1.77 5.79 2.20
C VAL A 61 1.75 5.34 0.75
N HIS A 62 1.92 4.03 0.55
CA HIS A 62 1.94 3.38 -0.75
C HIS A 62 1.03 2.15 -0.74
N SER A 63 0.01 2.16 -1.60
CA SER A 63 -0.91 1.04 -1.81
C SER A 63 -1.10 0.79 -3.30
N SER A 64 -1.34 -0.47 -3.67
CA SER A 64 -1.58 -0.88 -5.05
C SER A 64 -3.06 -0.75 -5.47
N PHE A 65 -3.98 -0.67 -4.51
CA PHE A 65 -5.43 -0.70 -4.75
C PHE A 65 -5.86 -1.85 -5.68
N LYS A 66 -5.19 -2.99 -5.56
CA LYS A 66 -5.32 -4.10 -6.50
C LYS A 66 -6.74 -4.67 -6.52
N GLY A 67 -7.28 -4.79 -7.73
CA GLY A 67 -8.50 -5.53 -8.06
C GLY A 67 -8.21 -6.60 -9.11
N TRP A 68 -9.15 -7.54 -9.22
CA TRP A 68 -9.16 -8.60 -10.21
C TRP A 68 -10.24 -8.31 -11.25
N PHE A 69 -9.91 -8.54 -12.51
CA PHE A 69 -10.79 -8.23 -13.64
C PHE A 69 -10.85 -9.42 -14.60
N ASP A 70 -12.01 -9.61 -15.20
CA ASP A 70 -12.21 -10.63 -16.23
C ASP A 70 -11.99 -10.03 -17.63
N ASP A 71 -11.32 -10.78 -18.48
CA ASP A 71 -11.15 -10.54 -19.90
C ASP A 71 -11.64 -11.80 -20.65
N PRO A 72 -12.80 -11.71 -21.32
CA PRO A 72 -13.42 -12.87 -21.99
C PRO A 72 -12.55 -13.45 -23.11
N THR A 73 -11.51 -12.74 -23.58
CA THR A 73 -10.59 -13.22 -24.61
C THR A 73 -9.50 -14.16 -24.06
N THR A 74 -9.35 -14.23 -22.73
CA THR A 74 -8.33 -15.08 -22.10
C THR A 74 -8.73 -16.54 -21.99
N SER A 75 -10.00 -16.86 -22.21
CA SER A 75 -10.51 -18.23 -22.08
C SER A 75 -11.39 -18.65 -23.24
N SER A 76 -11.26 -19.91 -23.64
CA SER A 76 -12.11 -20.58 -24.62
C SER A 76 -12.68 -21.88 -24.03
N SER A 77 -13.48 -22.61 -24.80
CA SER A 77 -14.02 -23.90 -24.37
C SER A 77 -12.97 -25.00 -24.18
N LYS A 78 -11.73 -24.81 -24.65
CA LYS A 78 -10.67 -25.85 -24.64
C LYS A 78 -9.43 -25.47 -23.84
N VAL A 79 -9.11 -24.19 -23.77
CA VAL A 79 -7.91 -23.66 -23.11
C VAL A 79 -8.24 -22.34 -22.44
N SER A 80 -7.59 -22.10 -21.30
CA SER A 80 -7.63 -20.85 -20.56
C SER A 80 -6.21 -20.34 -20.33
N TYR A 81 -6.04 -19.03 -20.52
CA TYR A 81 -4.85 -18.23 -20.24
C TYR A 81 -5.08 -17.28 -19.05
N ARG A 82 -6.13 -17.52 -18.27
CA ARG A 82 -6.43 -16.76 -17.05
C ARG A 82 -5.24 -16.77 -16.10
N TYR A 83 -4.89 -15.61 -15.58
CA TYR A 83 -3.71 -15.43 -14.74
C TYR A 83 -3.85 -16.09 -13.36
N ASP A 84 -5.00 -15.96 -12.71
CA ASP A 84 -5.27 -16.51 -11.38
C ASP A 84 -6.72 -16.96 -11.23
N GLN A 85 -7.04 -17.80 -10.25
CA GLN A 85 -8.45 -18.18 -9.99
C GLN A 85 -9.34 -16.99 -9.59
N SER A 86 -8.76 -15.87 -9.17
CA SER A 86 -9.47 -14.65 -8.76
C SER A 86 -9.83 -13.72 -9.91
N GLY A 87 -9.09 -13.73 -11.01
CA GLY A 87 -9.36 -12.92 -12.21
C GLY A 87 -8.40 -13.21 -13.36
N ASP A 88 -8.71 -12.67 -14.52
CA ASP A 88 -7.91 -12.83 -15.74
C ASP A 88 -6.70 -11.89 -15.74
N TYR A 89 -6.83 -10.69 -15.16
CA TYR A 89 -5.71 -9.79 -14.92
C TYR A 89 -5.90 -8.94 -13.66
N GLU A 90 -4.80 -8.38 -13.17
CA GLU A 90 -4.79 -7.42 -12.07
C GLU A 90 -4.80 -5.99 -12.57
N GLY A 91 -5.50 -5.11 -11.87
CA GLY A 91 -5.51 -3.68 -12.16
C GLY A 91 -5.81 -2.86 -10.92
N VAL A 92 -5.80 -1.54 -11.08
CA VAL A 92 -6.21 -0.61 -10.01
C VAL A 92 -7.74 -0.59 -9.92
N ASP A 93 -8.28 -0.95 -8.77
CA ASP A 93 -9.70 -0.81 -8.47
C ASP A 93 -10.01 0.60 -7.98
N ALA A 94 -10.69 1.37 -8.85
CA ALA A 94 -11.07 2.75 -8.55
C ALA A 94 -11.99 2.87 -7.32
N LYS A 95 -12.78 1.84 -6.99
CA LYS A 95 -13.63 1.85 -5.78
C LYS A 95 -12.78 1.75 -4.53
N LYS A 96 -11.80 0.84 -4.50
CA LYS A 96 -10.86 0.71 -3.37
C LYS A 96 -10.08 2.00 -3.15
N LEU A 97 -9.55 2.59 -4.23
CA LEU A 97 -8.89 3.90 -4.17
C LEU A 97 -9.83 4.97 -3.60
N LYS A 98 -11.07 5.04 -4.08
CA LYS A 98 -12.05 6.03 -3.60
C LYS A 98 -12.33 5.86 -2.10
N THR A 99 -12.63 4.64 -1.65
CA THR A 99 -12.86 4.34 -0.23
C THR A 99 -11.66 4.71 0.62
N PHE A 100 -10.45 4.36 0.17
CA PHE A 100 -9.21 4.71 0.85
C PHE A 100 -9.03 6.22 1.01
N MET A 101 -9.29 7.00 -0.05
CA MET A 101 -9.22 8.46 0.00
C MET A 101 -10.29 9.05 0.92
N GLU A 102 -11.50 8.49 0.95
CA GLU A 102 -12.57 8.92 1.86
C GLU A 102 -12.21 8.67 3.33
N VAL A 103 -11.49 7.59 3.63
CA VAL A 103 -10.98 7.32 4.99
C VAL A 103 -9.88 8.31 5.35
N LEU A 104 -8.90 8.53 4.46
CA LEU A 104 -7.82 9.48 4.68
C LEU A 104 -8.31 10.92 4.90
N MET A 105 -9.23 11.41 4.07
CA MET A 105 -9.75 12.79 4.20
C MET A 105 -10.50 13.04 5.51
N LYS A 106 -11.02 12.00 6.18
CA LYS A 106 -11.66 12.13 7.50
C LYS A 106 -10.65 12.29 8.64
N LEU A 107 -9.40 11.86 8.47
CA LEU A 107 -8.34 12.05 9.45
C LEU A 107 -7.77 13.48 9.44
N GLU A 108 -7.83 14.16 8.31
CA GLU A 108 -7.32 15.53 8.15
C GLU A 108 -8.33 16.61 8.57
N GLY A 109 -9.55 16.22 8.93
CA GLY A 109 -10.67 17.11 9.29
C GLY A 109 -10.87 17.35 10.77
#